data_AF-A0A2N9LI14-F1
#
_entry.id   AF-A0A2N9LI14-F1
#
_cell.length_a   1.000
_cell.length_b   1.000
_cell.length_c   1.000
_cell.angle_alpha   90.00
_cell.angle_beta   90.00
_cell.angle_gamma   90.00
#
_symmetry.space_group_name_H-M   'P 1'
#
loop_
_entity.id
_entity.type
_entity.pdbx_description
1 polymer ?
#
loop_
_entity_poly.entity_id
_entity_poly.type
_entity_poly.pdbx_seq_one_letter_code
_entity_poly.pdbx_strand_id
1 'polypeptide(L)'
;MGFKASLTGCLCIQQQFWTSKQVTTVARRAMKLAVMTSFLLGSGISLAQCTYYLPAATAFPYSYPGTQVISGTSTAPNGTVTPFSVTHPFTYSVVSPYSYAYVLNANQDAAFTACSGQPLFSGSGSGTVGPSAQNNFYTNNVSAQVANGTLNIVASGNRTQPPNDGNTYTAYSAEYAYTIVYSIKTGAFSLTEEDSSSANYCCDASGDVISINETGSGSASGTWPIVQTVHGYSQVQKADYGQLAEFWLQKSAYSYQLFQGCSQVELGGHDQGIVNCKLLLDYAGATAALGMWYNNKAADPPDPDYTSIAQPVTPTIPLPPTDASWTAPQLAAYDAYKAYIQNSEQIIGLTQAEITCVNRAEGALNAGDAYWVQQQVAAFQRYADLEAFDLQLLIPQISQLKQAYSQSGFPDFSVSIDQATQFEQEIAINGLDPSFQQELLALGIDSNGLGSLGTAWSSLDPSTISGDYLASLAVPTSTIQQLEASFVFPFSSFSPKTTIFELLFPNTSLNAFEVSGFFTLGSTVSNFDPTTQDTSLGLGAFAVTIPAGSFHKSKNGNYEFLGIINGVSLLTLIQPTPAGYQFWMDGFGVGRTSLPDHTNPVSVAFQIGSNGSSTSVSVDYGTSP
;
A
#
# COMPACT_ATOMS: atom_id res chain seq x y z
N MET A 1 27.73 45.99 57.13
CA MET A 1 29.13 45.83 57.60
C MET A 1 29.37 44.33 57.69
N GLY A 2 30.24 43.64 56.96
CA GLY A 2 31.46 43.97 56.22
C GLY A 2 32.45 42.81 56.48
N PHE A 3 33.26 42.43 55.47
CA PHE A 3 34.29 41.37 55.40
C PHE A 3 33.79 39.97 54.96
N LYS A 4 33.99 39.52 53.70
CA LYS A 4 35.21 39.24 52.88
C LYS A 4 36.19 38.27 53.54
N ALA A 5 36.19 37.02 53.07
CA ALA A 5 37.35 36.15 53.04
C ALA A 5 37.50 35.54 51.63
N SER A 6 38.71 35.63 51.12
CA SER A 6 39.18 35.25 49.79
C SER A 6 39.85 33.88 49.87
N LEU A 7 39.63 33.01 48.89
CA LEU A 7 40.57 31.93 48.57
C LEU A 7 40.68 31.78 47.05
N THR A 8 41.84 32.19 46.56
CA THR A 8 42.32 32.15 45.19
C THR A 8 42.87 30.75 44.90
N GLY A 9 42.37 30.09 43.84
CA GLY A 9 42.90 28.82 43.33
C GLY A 9 42.98 28.87 41.81
N CYS A 10 44.19 28.68 41.28
CA CYS A 10 44.56 28.84 39.87
C CYS A 10 43.77 27.94 38.91
N LEU A 11 43.24 28.53 37.83
CA LEU A 11 42.77 27.83 36.64
C LEU A 11 43.97 27.60 35.70
N CYS A 12 44.37 26.35 35.50
CA CYS A 12 45.21 25.93 34.37
C CYS A 12 44.27 25.45 33.25
N ILE A 13 44.13 26.23 32.20
CA ILE A 13 43.41 25.85 30.98
C ILE A 13 44.38 25.02 30.12
N GLN A 14 44.13 23.72 29.98
CA GLN A 14 44.68 22.96 28.85
C GLN A 14 43.79 23.20 27.63
N GLN A 15 44.29 23.99 26.67
CA GLN A 15 43.78 24.01 25.31
C GLN A 15 44.23 22.73 24.59
N GLN A 16 43.33 21.77 24.40
CA GLN A 16 43.54 20.67 23.46
C GLN A 16 43.26 21.18 22.04
N PHE A 17 44.31 21.21 21.22
CA PHE A 17 44.22 21.41 19.78
C PHE A 17 43.62 20.16 19.13
N TRP A 18 42.40 20.30 18.60
CA TRP A 18 41.81 19.28 17.73
C TRP A 18 42.47 19.33 16.35
N THR A 19 42.95 18.18 15.86
CA THR A 19 43.54 18.07 14.52
C THR A 19 42.45 18.15 13.44
N SER A 20 42.78 18.70 12.27
CA SER A 20 41.83 19.00 11.19
C SER A 20 41.04 17.78 10.66
N LYS A 21 41.52 16.55 10.88
CA LYS A 21 40.83 15.29 10.54
C LYS A 21 39.62 14.98 11.43
N GLN A 22 39.65 15.37 12.70
CA GLN A 22 38.52 15.11 13.61
C GLN A 22 37.38 16.11 13.37
N VAL A 23 37.71 17.36 13.01
CA VAL A 23 36.72 18.38 12.64
C VAL A 23 35.97 18.02 11.36
N THR A 24 36.63 17.42 10.36
CA THR A 24 35.98 16.97 9.11
C THR A 24 35.09 15.74 9.32
N THR A 25 35.44 14.85 10.24
CA THR A 25 34.63 13.65 10.54
C THR A 25 33.38 14.01 11.34
N VAL A 26 33.48 14.91 12.32
CA VAL A 26 32.34 15.42 13.08
C VAL A 26 31.43 16.29 12.21
N ALA A 27 31.99 17.13 11.31
CA ALA A 27 31.20 17.91 10.37
C ALA A 27 30.45 17.05 9.34
N ARG A 28 31.05 15.94 8.85
CA ARG A 28 30.36 14.98 7.97
C ARG A 28 29.27 14.20 8.71
N ARG A 29 29.47 13.85 9.98
CA ARG A 29 28.45 13.20 10.83
C ARG A 29 27.29 14.16 11.15
N ALA A 30 27.57 15.42 11.46
CA ALA A 30 26.53 16.43 11.70
C ALA A 30 25.75 16.78 10.43
N MET A 31 26.40 16.78 9.26
CA MET A 31 25.75 17.07 7.98
C MET A 31 24.91 15.88 7.47
N LYS A 32 25.35 14.62 7.67
CA LYS A 32 24.51 13.43 7.39
C LYS A 32 23.32 13.31 8.35
N LEU A 33 23.53 13.57 9.65
CA LEU A 33 22.45 13.59 10.64
C LEU A 33 21.47 14.72 10.34
N ALA A 34 21.95 15.92 9.96
CA ALA A 34 21.07 17.02 9.55
C ALA A 34 20.32 16.72 8.24
N VAL A 35 20.90 16.02 7.26
CA VAL A 35 20.20 15.62 6.02
C VAL A 35 19.13 14.56 6.28
N MET A 36 19.39 13.56 7.13
CA MET A 36 18.37 12.59 7.57
C MET A 36 17.28 13.24 8.42
N THR A 37 17.64 14.13 9.36
CA THR A 37 16.66 14.80 10.24
C THR A 37 15.84 15.86 9.48
N SER A 38 16.39 16.48 8.43
CA SER A 38 15.67 17.45 7.58
C SER A 38 14.73 16.78 6.58
N PHE A 39 15.01 15.53 6.18
CA PHE A 39 14.05 14.69 5.44
C PHE A 39 12.90 14.21 6.35
N LEU A 40 13.16 13.96 7.63
CA LEU A 40 12.18 13.45 8.59
C LEU A 40 11.23 14.50 9.19
N LEU A 41 11.60 15.80 9.18
CA LEU A 41 10.79 16.87 9.81
C LEU A 41 10.13 17.84 8.82
N GLY A 42 10.37 17.71 7.51
CA GLY A 42 10.05 18.75 6.53
C GLY A 42 8.89 18.50 5.57
N SER A 43 8.41 17.26 5.45
CA SER A 43 7.45 16.92 4.41
C SER A 43 6.27 16.15 4.97
N GLY A 44 5.29 16.89 5.51
CA GLY A 44 3.92 16.41 5.69
C GLY A 44 3.25 16.19 4.33
N ILE A 45 3.84 15.31 3.50
CA ILE A 45 3.25 14.88 2.24
C ILE A 45 2.18 13.86 2.63
N SER A 46 0.91 14.23 2.49
CA SER A 46 -0.16 13.23 2.55
C SER A 46 0.15 12.19 1.48
N LEU A 47 0.34 10.94 1.89
CA LEU A 47 0.59 9.83 0.98
C LEU A 47 -0.63 9.65 0.10
N ALA A 48 -0.49 10.14 -1.13
CA ALA A 48 -1.59 10.29 -2.03
C ALA A 48 -1.77 8.96 -2.76
N GLN A 49 -2.62 8.06 -2.26
CA GLN A 49 -3.03 6.88 -3.02
C GLN A 49 -3.66 7.34 -4.34
N CYS A 50 -2.99 7.00 -5.44
CA CYS A 50 -3.30 7.43 -6.79
C CYS A 50 -4.23 6.41 -7.44
N THR A 51 -5.53 6.74 -7.52
CA THR A 51 -6.55 5.89 -8.13
C THR A 51 -6.78 6.32 -9.57
N TYR A 52 -6.69 5.39 -10.51
CA TYR A 52 -7.03 5.64 -11.90
C TYR A 52 -8.50 5.39 -12.11
N TYR A 53 -9.19 6.33 -12.76
CA TYR A 53 -10.61 6.19 -13.04
C TYR A 53 -10.80 6.07 -14.55
N LEU A 54 -10.85 4.84 -15.03
CA LEU A 54 -11.09 4.54 -16.44
C LEU A 54 -12.48 3.97 -16.63
N PRO A 55 -13.23 4.37 -17.67
CA PRO A 55 -14.42 3.62 -18.06
C PRO A 55 -13.98 2.23 -18.53
N ALA A 56 -14.72 1.19 -18.13
CA ALA A 56 -14.38 -0.20 -18.41
C ALA A 56 -14.19 -0.46 -19.90
N ALA A 57 -13.12 -1.17 -20.28
CA ALA A 57 -12.81 -1.48 -21.67
C ALA A 57 -13.97 -2.22 -22.38
N THR A 58 -14.74 -3.04 -21.65
CA THR A 58 -15.92 -3.75 -22.13
C THR A 58 -17.09 -2.84 -22.53
N ALA A 59 -17.09 -1.57 -22.12
CA ALA A 59 -18.09 -0.60 -22.53
C ALA A 59 -17.86 -0.07 -23.97
N PHE A 60 -16.74 -0.44 -24.61
CA PHE A 60 -16.35 0.07 -25.93
C PHE A 60 -16.13 -1.04 -26.97
N PRO A 61 -16.41 -0.79 -28.26
CA PRO A 61 -16.94 0.46 -28.82
C PRO A 61 -18.39 0.74 -28.38
N TYR A 62 -18.68 1.96 -27.95
CA TYR A 62 -20.01 2.35 -27.48
C TYR A 62 -20.82 2.89 -28.65
N SER A 63 -21.89 2.18 -29.02
CA SER A 63 -22.75 2.56 -30.14
C SER A 63 -24.02 3.26 -29.65
N TYR A 64 -24.41 4.35 -30.30
CA TYR A 64 -25.58 5.12 -29.91
C TYR A 64 -26.34 5.70 -31.12
N PRO A 65 -27.67 5.86 -31.00
CA PRO A 65 -28.48 6.33 -32.11
C PRO A 65 -28.25 7.81 -32.37
N GLY A 66 -28.35 8.19 -33.63
CA GLY A 66 -28.48 9.57 -34.03
C GLY A 66 -29.18 9.69 -35.37
N THR A 67 -29.13 10.88 -35.93
CA THR A 67 -29.84 11.23 -37.16
C THR A 67 -28.86 11.84 -38.13
N GLN A 68 -28.97 11.46 -39.41
CA GLN A 68 -28.25 12.11 -40.49
C GLN A 68 -29.26 12.70 -41.48
N VAL A 69 -29.04 13.95 -41.85
CA VAL A 69 -29.80 14.68 -42.85
C VAL A 69 -28.92 14.84 -44.08
N ILE A 70 -29.30 14.17 -45.15
CA ILE A 70 -28.66 14.30 -46.46
C ILE A 70 -29.49 15.30 -47.25
N SER A 71 -28.92 16.47 -47.54
CA SER A 71 -29.55 17.52 -48.33
C SER A 71 -28.68 17.87 -49.52
N GLY A 72 -29.28 18.37 -50.59
CA GLY A 72 -28.49 18.66 -51.78
C GLY A 72 -29.29 19.26 -52.91
N THR A 73 -28.60 19.40 -54.04
CA THR A 73 -29.20 19.85 -55.29
C THR A 73 -28.72 18.97 -56.44
N SER A 74 -29.64 18.49 -57.27
CA SER A 74 -29.30 17.95 -58.59
C SER A 74 -29.39 19.06 -59.62
N THR A 75 -28.31 19.30 -60.37
CA THR A 75 -28.30 20.25 -61.48
C THR A 75 -28.25 19.49 -62.79
N ALA A 76 -29.36 19.54 -63.53
CA ALA A 76 -29.46 18.91 -64.84
C ALA A 76 -28.56 19.62 -65.89
N PRO A 77 -28.18 18.96 -67.00
CA PRO A 77 -27.37 19.58 -68.06
C PRO A 77 -27.94 20.88 -68.64
N ASN A 78 -29.25 21.10 -68.52
CA ASN A 78 -29.93 22.33 -68.93
C ASN A 78 -29.88 23.46 -67.89
N GLY A 79 -29.20 23.26 -66.75
CA GLY A 79 -29.08 24.20 -65.64
C GLY A 79 -30.23 24.17 -64.62
N THR A 80 -31.20 23.25 -64.75
CA THR A 80 -32.31 23.14 -63.79
C THR A 80 -31.81 22.55 -62.47
N VAL A 81 -32.04 23.25 -61.37
CA VAL A 81 -31.62 22.84 -60.02
C VAL A 81 -32.81 22.28 -59.24
N THR A 82 -32.74 21.04 -58.81
CA THR A 82 -33.77 20.37 -57.99
C THR A 82 -33.23 20.08 -56.60
N PRO A 83 -33.74 20.71 -55.53
CA PRO A 83 -33.31 20.41 -54.18
C PRO A 83 -33.91 19.08 -53.68
N PHE A 84 -33.18 18.38 -52.83
CA PHE A 84 -33.69 17.22 -52.09
C PHE A 84 -33.21 17.25 -50.63
N SER A 85 -33.95 16.58 -49.76
CA SER A 85 -33.58 16.38 -48.36
C SER A 85 -34.16 15.06 -47.86
N VAL A 86 -33.31 14.21 -47.29
CA VAL A 86 -33.67 12.90 -46.74
C VAL A 86 -33.06 12.79 -45.36
N THR A 87 -33.89 12.42 -44.39
CA THR A 87 -33.46 12.13 -43.02
C THR A 87 -33.48 10.62 -42.81
N HIS A 88 -32.39 10.05 -42.30
CA HIS A 88 -32.34 8.64 -41.94
C HIS A 88 -31.71 8.44 -40.56
N PRO A 89 -32.08 7.35 -39.86
CA PRO A 89 -31.39 6.95 -38.64
C PRO A 89 -29.93 6.61 -38.97
N PHE A 90 -29.04 6.99 -38.08
CA PHE A 90 -27.62 6.67 -38.13
C PHE A 90 -27.19 6.12 -36.77
N THR A 91 -26.15 5.28 -36.75
CA THR A 91 -25.57 4.77 -35.50
C THR A 91 -24.14 5.26 -35.41
N TYR A 92 -23.87 6.11 -34.44
CA TYR A 92 -22.53 6.57 -34.13
C TYR A 92 -21.84 5.56 -33.22
N SER A 93 -20.52 5.53 -33.27
CA SER A 93 -19.71 4.64 -32.44
C SER A 93 -18.51 5.39 -31.92
N VAL A 94 -18.35 5.41 -30.59
CA VAL A 94 -17.17 6.02 -29.94
C VAL A 94 -16.24 4.92 -29.43
N VAL A 95 -14.96 5.08 -29.73
CA VAL A 95 -13.88 4.26 -29.17
C VAL A 95 -13.56 4.71 -27.74
N SER A 96 -12.91 3.83 -26.96
CA SER A 96 -12.60 4.11 -25.56
C SER A 96 -11.91 5.47 -25.38
N PRO A 97 -12.32 6.30 -24.39
CA PRO A 97 -11.63 7.51 -23.96
C PRO A 97 -10.12 7.31 -23.75
N TYR A 98 -9.71 6.09 -23.37
CA TYR A 98 -8.31 5.70 -23.20
C TYR A 98 -7.48 5.89 -24.47
N SER A 99 -8.08 5.69 -25.65
CA SER A 99 -7.43 5.92 -26.95
C SER A 99 -6.96 7.38 -27.11
N TYR A 100 -7.62 8.32 -26.43
CA TYR A 100 -7.28 9.75 -26.44
C TYR A 100 -6.30 10.15 -25.34
N ALA A 101 -5.96 9.25 -24.41
CA ALA A 101 -4.93 9.48 -23.39
C ALA A 101 -3.55 9.75 -24.01
N TYR A 102 -3.29 9.19 -25.20
CA TYR A 102 -2.06 9.42 -25.96
C TYR A 102 -1.87 10.89 -26.37
N VAL A 103 -2.96 11.65 -26.54
CA VAL A 103 -2.92 13.06 -26.93
C VAL A 103 -2.48 13.97 -25.78
N LEU A 104 -2.64 13.50 -24.54
CA LEU A 104 -2.33 14.26 -23.33
C LEU A 104 -0.84 14.26 -22.92
N ASN A 105 0.08 13.64 -23.70
CA ASN A 105 1.57 13.67 -23.64
C ASN A 105 2.19 14.35 -22.38
N ALA A 106 2.99 13.74 -21.48
CA ALA A 106 3.72 12.48 -21.43
C ALA A 106 3.54 11.73 -20.08
N ASN A 107 2.58 12.14 -19.25
CA ASN A 107 2.14 11.35 -18.09
C ASN A 107 0.70 10.91 -18.39
N GLN A 108 0.54 9.89 -19.26
CA GLN A 108 -0.76 9.29 -19.62
C GLN A 108 -1.63 9.01 -18.39
N ASP A 109 -0.94 8.70 -17.31
CA ASP A 109 -1.47 8.43 -16.01
C ASP A 109 -2.12 9.63 -15.31
N ALA A 110 -1.48 10.81 -15.38
CA ALA A 110 -1.86 11.96 -14.54
C ALA A 110 -3.27 12.49 -14.84
N ALA A 111 -3.79 12.31 -16.05
CA ALA A 111 -5.12 12.77 -16.42
C ALA A 111 -6.26 11.91 -15.87
N PHE A 112 -5.96 10.65 -15.56
CA PHE A 112 -6.93 9.69 -15.02
C PHE A 112 -6.64 9.28 -13.58
N THR A 113 -5.50 9.72 -13.04
CA THR A 113 -5.08 9.51 -11.65
C THR A 113 -5.59 10.59 -10.69
N ALA A 114 -6.38 10.20 -9.68
CA ALA A 114 -6.63 11.04 -8.51
C ALA A 114 -5.82 10.53 -7.33
N CYS A 115 -4.95 11.37 -6.77
CA CYS A 115 -4.18 11.01 -5.59
C CYS A 115 -4.78 11.62 -4.30
N SER A 116 -4.89 10.84 -3.22
CA SER A 116 -5.41 11.31 -1.91
C SER A 116 -4.71 12.59 -1.42
N GLY A 117 -5.47 13.64 -1.08
CA GLY A 117 -4.92 14.90 -0.56
C GLY A 117 -4.41 15.89 -1.62
N GLN A 118 -4.39 15.52 -2.90
CA GLN A 118 -4.31 16.48 -4.01
C GLN A 118 -5.74 16.85 -4.46
N PRO A 119 -5.99 18.10 -4.93
CA PRO A 119 -7.25 18.38 -5.60
C PRO A 119 -7.42 17.37 -6.74
N LEU A 120 -8.60 16.74 -6.80
CA LEU A 120 -9.00 15.83 -7.88
C LEU A 120 -8.72 16.50 -9.22
N PHE A 121 -7.57 16.18 -9.81
CA PHE A 121 -7.12 16.59 -11.14
C PHE A 121 -6.93 18.10 -11.32
N SER A 122 -5.68 18.55 -11.43
CA SER A 122 -5.34 19.86 -12.02
C SER A 122 -4.54 19.62 -13.31
N GLY A 123 -5.25 19.59 -14.44
CA GLY A 123 -4.60 19.39 -15.73
C GLY A 123 -5.52 19.77 -16.89
N SER A 124 -5.02 20.61 -17.79
CA SER A 124 -5.61 20.85 -19.10
C SER A 124 -4.55 20.53 -20.15
N GLY A 125 -4.86 19.65 -21.07
CA GLY A 125 -4.00 19.32 -22.20
C GLY A 125 -4.73 19.53 -23.52
N SER A 126 -4.03 20.04 -24.51
CA SER A 126 -4.49 20.01 -25.89
C SER A 126 -3.37 19.46 -26.76
N GLY A 127 -3.74 18.65 -27.74
CA GLY A 127 -2.79 18.11 -28.71
C GLY A 127 -3.46 17.89 -30.05
N THR A 128 -2.64 17.93 -31.10
CA THR A 128 -3.05 17.50 -32.43
C THR A 128 -2.55 16.08 -32.61
N VAL A 129 -3.47 15.15 -32.86
CA VAL A 129 -3.08 13.82 -33.34
C VAL A 129 -2.86 13.98 -34.83
N GLY A 130 -1.58 14.12 -35.20
CA GLY A 130 -1.19 14.14 -36.60
C GLY A 130 -1.60 12.82 -37.30
N PRO A 131 -1.86 12.85 -38.61
CA PRO A 131 -2.23 11.65 -39.35
C PRO A 131 -1.20 10.53 -39.11
N SER A 132 -1.70 9.32 -38.87
CA SER A 132 -0.91 8.11 -39.07
C SER A 132 -0.28 8.19 -40.47
N ALA A 133 1.02 7.92 -40.60
CA ALA A 133 1.82 8.06 -41.81
C ALA A 133 1.26 7.29 -43.04
N GLN A 134 0.22 6.47 -42.88
CA GLN A 134 -0.43 5.74 -43.95
C GLN A 134 -1.60 6.48 -44.65
N ASN A 135 -2.22 7.51 -44.05
CA ASN A 135 -3.36 8.21 -44.67
C ASN A 135 -3.31 9.73 -44.38
N ASN A 136 -2.71 10.51 -45.28
CA ASN A 136 -2.55 11.98 -45.22
C ASN A 136 -3.88 12.80 -45.25
N PHE A 137 -5.03 12.19 -44.95
CA PHE A 137 -6.35 12.80 -45.16
C PHE A 137 -7.06 13.24 -43.89
N TYR A 138 -6.48 13.02 -42.71
CA TYR A 138 -7.12 13.31 -41.43
C TYR A 138 -6.26 14.26 -40.59
N THR A 139 -6.82 15.39 -40.18
CA THR A 139 -6.23 16.21 -39.10
C THR A 139 -7.21 16.22 -37.94
N ASN A 140 -6.82 15.61 -36.81
CA ASN A 140 -7.66 15.51 -35.62
C ASN A 140 -7.06 16.37 -34.52
N ASN A 141 -7.80 17.38 -34.09
CA ASN A 141 -7.51 18.16 -32.91
C ASN A 141 -8.29 17.57 -31.74
N VAL A 142 -7.58 17.10 -30.71
CA VAL A 142 -8.22 16.58 -29.51
C VAL A 142 -7.75 17.41 -28.33
N SER A 143 -8.69 18.00 -27.62
CA SER A 143 -8.47 18.67 -26.35
C SER A 143 -9.14 17.87 -25.25
N ALA A 144 -8.46 17.74 -24.12
CA ALA A 144 -9.00 17.09 -22.95
C ALA A 144 -8.71 17.93 -21.71
N GLN A 145 -9.77 18.29 -21.00
CA GLN A 145 -9.70 19.09 -19.79
C GLN A 145 -10.30 18.30 -18.64
N VAL A 146 -9.58 18.23 -17.53
CA VAL A 146 -10.14 17.68 -16.28
C VAL A 146 -10.39 18.82 -15.32
N ALA A 147 -11.64 18.95 -14.87
CA ALA A 147 -12.02 19.95 -13.87
C ALA A 147 -13.14 19.39 -12.97
N ASN A 148 -13.00 19.56 -11.65
CA ASN A 148 -14.00 19.18 -10.66
C ASN A 148 -14.46 17.71 -10.78
N GLY A 149 -13.53 16.78 -11.04
CA GLY A 149 -13.84 15.35 -11.20
C GLY A 149 -14.63 15.00 -12.47
N THR A 150 -14.60 15.89 -13.47
CA THR A 150 -15.19 15.67 -14.79
C THR A 150 -14.11 15.78 -15.85
N LEU A 151 -14.00 14.77 -16.71
CA LEU A 151 -13.17 14.75 -17.90
C LEU A 151 -14.00 15.21 -19.10
N ASN A 152 -13.60 16.34 -19.68
CA ASN A 152 -14.18 16.89 -20.89
C ASN A 152 -13.22 16.65 -22.05
N ILE A 153 -13.57 15.75 -22.96
CA ILE A 153 -12.85 15.53 -24.20
C ILE A 153 -13.63 16.22 -25.31
N VAL A 154 -12.99 17.15 -26.01
CA VAL A 154 -13.51 17.74 -27.24
C VAL A 154 -12.56 17.37 -28.35
N ALA A 155 -13.06 16.63 -29.33
CA ALA A 155 -12.32 16.32 -30.53
C ALA A 155 -13.01 16.93 -31.73
N SER A 156 -12.23 17.51 -32.61
CA SER A 156 -12.67 17.92 -33.93
C SER A 156 -11.70 17.44 -34.99
N GLY A 157 -12.19 17.14 -36.17
CA GLY A 157 -11.33 16.72 -37.26
C GLY A 157 -11.86 17.16 -38.60
N ASN A 158 -10.92 17.45 -39.48
CA ASN A 158 -11.22 17.73 -40.88
C ASN A 158 -10.65 16.60 -41.73
N ARG A 159 -11.50 16.02 -42.57
CA ARG A 159 -11.13 15.08 -43.61
C ARG A 159 -11.20 15.77 -44.95
N THR A 160 -10.06 15.93 -45.60
CA THR A 160 -10.00 16.44 -46.98
C THR A 160 -9.42 15.34 -47.85
N GLN A 161 -10.21 14.83 -48.78
CA GLN A 161 -9.74 13.85 -49.75
C GLN A 161 -9.55 14.56 -51.11
N PRO A 162 -8.32 14.59 -51.67
CA PRO A 162 -8.10 15.11 -53.01
C PRO A 162 -8.83 14.22 -54.03
N PRO A 163 -9.11 14.76 -55.23
CA PRO A 163 -9.65 13.97 -56.33
C PRO A 163 -8.76 12.74 -56.55
N ASN A 164 -9.34 11.54 -56.50
CA ASN A 164 -8.63 10.34 -56.94
C ASN A 164 -8.76 10.29 -58.47
N ASP A 165 -7.62 10.24 -59.18
CA ASP A 165 -7.46 10.37 -60.64
C ASP A 165 -8.20 9.31 -61.51
N GLY A 166 -9.14 8.55 -60.94
CA GLY A 166 -9.93 7.53 -61.63
C GLY A 166 -11.42 7.47 -61.25
N ASN A 167 -11.90 8.27 -60.30
CA ASN A 167 -13.34 8.35 -59.96
C ASN A 167 -13.86 9.78 -60.16
N THR A 168 -15.16 9.94 -60.45
CA THR A 168 -15.83 11.21 -60.76
C THR A 168 -16.02 12.18 -59.56
N TYR A 169 -15.21 12.07 -58.51
CA TYR A 169 -15.30 12.93 -57.32
C TYR A 169 -14.43 14.17 -57.50
N THR A 170 -15.01 15.35 -57.35
CA THR A 170 -14.28 16.62 -57.50
C THR A 170 -13.69 17.15 -56.19
N ALA A 171 -14.30 16.83 -55.04
CA ALA A 171 -13.74 17.03 -53.70
C ALA A 171 -14.68 16.43 -52.63
N TYR A 172 -14.11 15.91 -51.54
CA TYR A 172 -14.84 15.53 -50.32
C TYR A 172 -14.22 16.26 -49.12
N SER A 173 -15.04 17.03 -48.40
CA SER A 173 -14.67 17.65 -47.13
C SER A 173 -15.66 17.22 -46.06
N ALA A 174 -15.17 16.61 -44.99
CA ALA A 174 -15.96 16.36 -43.80
C ALA A 174 -15.33 17.03 -42.58
N GLU A 175 -16.15 17.72 -41.81
CA GLU A 175 -15.83 18.24 -40.49
C GLU A 175 -16.66 17.46 -39.48
N TYR A 176 -16.02 16.99 -38.43
CA TYR A 176 -16.73 16.39 -37.31
C TYR A 176 -16.26 17.00 -36.00
N ALA A 177 -17.16 17.07 -35.04
CA ALA A 177 -16.88 17.47 -33.68
C ALA A 177 -17.65 16.56 -32.73
N TYR A 178 -16.96 15.98 -31.74
CA TYR A 178 -17.64 15.31 -30.64
C TYR A 178 -17.09 15.78 -29.30
N THR A 179 -18.00 15.83 -28.33
CA THR A 179 -17.75 16.20 -26.94
C THR A 179 -18.15 15.04 -26.04
N ILE A 180 -17.21 14.56 -25.23
CA ILE A 180 -17.45 13.58 -24.17
C ILE A 180 -17.24 14.30 -22.84
N VAL A 181 -18.30 14.35 -22.02
CA VAL A 181 -18.25 14.80 -20.64
C VAL A 181 -18.40 13.56 -19.76
N TYR A 182 -17.35 13.16 -19.07
CA TYR A 182 -17.32 11.96 -18.24
C TYR A 182 -17.06 12.32 -16.77
N SER A 183 -18.01 12.02 -15.89
CA SER A 183 -17.84 12.14 -14.45
C SER A 183 -17.06 10.94 -13.93
N ILE A 184 -15.82 11.19 -13.56
CA ILE A 184 -14.89 10.20 -13.02
C ILE A 184 -15.42 9.59 -11.71
N LYS A 185 -16.16 10.36 -10.90
CA LYS A 185 -16.68 9.91 -9.61
C LYS A 185 -17.86 8.95 -9.72
N THR A 186 -18.72 9.15 -10.71
CA THR A 186 -19.99 8.41 -10.83
C THR A 186 -20.03 7.47 -12.03
N GLY A 187 -19.09 7.61 -12.96
CA GLY A 187 -19.09 6.92 -14.25
C GLY A 187 -20.07 7.54 -15.24
N ALA A 188 -20.81 8.59 -14.84
CA ALA A 188 -21.81 9.21 -15.69
C ALA A 188 -21.14 9.86 -16.91
N PHE A 189 -21.69 9.66 -18.11
CA PHE A 189 -21.20 10.32 -19.31
C PHE A 189 -22.32 11.05 -20.04
N SER A 190 -21.94 12.10 -20.76
CA SER A 190 -22.71 12.73 -21.82
C SER A 190 -21.83 12.81 -23.05
N LEU A 191 -22.39 12.42 -24.19
CA LEU A 191 -21.72 12.40 -25.47
C LEU A 191 -22.60 13.15 -26.46
N THR A 192 -21.99 14.10 -27.16
CA THR A 192 -22.62 14.80 -28.29
C THR A 192 -21.67 14.72 -29.47
N GLU A 193 -22.17 14.34 -30.63
CA GLU A 193 -21.44 14.33 -31.89
C GLU A 193 -22.23 15.11 -32.93
N GLU A 194 -21.51 15.96 -33.65
CA GLU A 194 -21.99 16.71 -34.79
C GLU A 194 -21.03 16.43 -35.95
N ASP A 195 -21.57 15.98 -37.08
CA ASP A 195 -20.82 15.85 -38.31
C ASP A 195 -21.44 16.70 -39.41
N SER A 196 -20.58 17.20 -40.28
CA SER A 196 -20.98 17.83 -41.51
C SER A 196 -20.04 17.39 -42.63
N SER A 197 -20.59 16.89 -43.71
CA SER A 197 -19.82 16.53 -44.90
C SER A 197 -20.41 17.23 -46.12
N SER A 198 -19.54 17.63 -47.04
CA SER A 198 -19.92 18.16 -48.34
C SER A 198 -19.16 17.41 -49.42
N ALA A 199 -19.88 17.00 -50.45
CA ALA A 199 -19.38 16.22 -51.54
C ALA A 199 -20.03 16.65 -52.85
N ASN A 200 -19.21 16.84 -53.88
CA ASN A 200 -19.70 17.08 -55.24
C ASN A 200 -19.43 15.83 -56.09
N TYR A 201 -20.51 15.23 -56.58
CA TYR A 201 -20.49 14.07 -57.45
C TYR A 201 -20.70 14.54 -58.89
N CYS A 202 -19.76 14.21 -59.78
CA CYS A 202 -19.98 14.39 -61.20
C CYS A 202 -20.59 13.12 -61.81
N CYS A 203 -21.69 13.32 -62.53
CA CYS A 203 -22.25 12.45 -63.56
C CYS A 203 -22.77 11.09 -63.08
N ASP A 204 -24.08 11.04 -62.84
CA ASP A 204 -24.85 9.84 -63.16
C ASP A 204 -24.94 9.66 -64.69
N ALA A 205 -25.60 8.59 -65.17
CA ALA A 205 -25.78 8.37 -66.61
C ALA A 205 -26.58 9.50 -67.32
N SER A 206 -27.22 10.41 -66.55
CA SER A 206 -27.98 11.57 -67.01
C SER A 206 -27.10 12.79 -67.31
N GLY A 207 -25.88 12.82 -66.76
CA GLY A 207 -24.99 14.00 -66.80
C GLY A 207 -25.33 15.05 -65.75
N ASP A 208 -26.16 14.72 -64.75
CA ASP A 208 -26.49 15.62 -63.65
C ASP A 208 -25.28 15.82 -62.74
N VAL A 209 -25.13 17.03 -62.19
CA VAL A 209 -24.17 17.32 -61.12
C VAL A 209 -24.92 17.33 -59.79
N ILE A 210 -24.54 16.44 -58.88
CA ILE A 210 -25.18 16.31 -57.57
C ILE A 210 -24.24 16.87 -56.51
N SER A 211 -24.68 17.94 -55.86
CA SER A 211 -24.04 18.47 -54.65
C SER A 211 -24.78 17.94 -53.44
N ILE A 212 -24.05 17.26 -52.55
CA ILE A 212 -24.59 16.66 -51.32
C ILE A 212 -23.94 17.34 -50.11
N ASN A 213 -24.77 17.74 -49.16
CA ASN A 213 -24.40 18.14 -47.82
C ASN A 213 -25.05 17.17 -46.83
N GLU A 214 -24.24 16.44 -46.09
CA GLU A 214 -24.69 15.58 -44.99
C GLU A 214 -24.46 16.35 -43.70
N THR A 215 -25.49 16.45 -42.86
CA THR A 215 -25.35 16.95 -41.50
C THR A 215 -25.93 15.92 -40.56
N GLY A 216 -25.14 15.42 -39.63
CA GLY A 216 -25.55 14.45 -38.66
C GLY A 216 -25.34 14.97 -37.26
N SER A 217 -26.24 14.54 -36.38
CA SER A 217 -26.05 14.71 -34.96
C SER A 217 -26.49 13.48 -34.18
N GLY A 218 -25.78 13.21 -33.10
CA GLY A 218 -26.08 12.15 -32.17
C GLY A 218 -25.81 12.61 -30.75
N SER A 219 -26.58 12.09 -29.80
CA SER A 219 -26.25 12.25 -28.39
C SER A 219 -26.59 11.00 -27.59
N ALA A 220 -25.81 10.78 -26.55
CA ALA A 220 -26.02 9.70 -25.60
C ALA A 220 -25.62 10.13 -24.20
N SER A 221 -26.31 9.60 -23.21
CA SER A 221 -25.90 9.72 -21.83
C SER A 221 -26.17 8.42 -21.09
N GLY A 222 -25.43 8.19 -20.01
CA GLY A 222 -25.53 6.97 -19.24
C GLY A 222 -24.45 6.90 -18.18
N THR A 223 -24.13 5.68 -17.75
CA THR A 223 -23.06 5.41 -16.80
C THR A 223 -22.18 4.31 -17.36
N TRP A 224 -20.89 4.59 -17.54
CA TRP A 224 -19.90 3.56 -17.80
C TRP A 224 -19.35 3.05 -16.45
N PRO A 225 -19.16 1.73 -16.28
CA PRO A 225 -18.53 1.20 -15.08
C PRO A 225 -17.13 1.81 -14.94
N ILE A 226 -16.83 2.33 -13.77
CA ILE A 226 -15.47 2.80 -13.44
C ILE A 226 -14.64 1.58 -13.07
N VAL A 227 -13.53 1.38 -13.75
CA VAL A 227 -12.45 0.51 -13.28
C VAL A 227 -11.49 1.39 -12.49
N GLN A 228 -11.42 1.14 -11.19
CA GLN A 228 -10.32 1.65 -10.37
C GLN A 228 -9.10 0.76 -10.61
N THR A 229 -8.11 1.29 -11.31
CA THR A 229 -6.81 0.64 -11.49
C THR A 229 -5.84 1.23 -10.49
N VAL A 230 -5.18 0.38 -9.70
CA VAL A 230 -3.98 0.78 -8.94
C VAL A 230 -2.79 0.40 -9.83
N HIS A 231 -2.04 1.40 -10.29
CA HIS A 231 -0.76 1.16 -10.96
C HIS A 231 0.33 1.08 -9.91
N GLY A 232 0.81 -0.14 -9.64
CA GLY A 232 1.98 -0.40 -8.81
C GLY A 232 1.99 0.35 -7.47
N TYR A 233 3.16 0.41 -6.85
CA TYR A 233 3.38 1.35 -5.76
C TYR A 233 3.80 2.72 -6.31
N SER A 234 3.33 3.82 -5.71
CA SER A 234 3.79 5.16 -6.10
C SER A 234 5.29 5.32 -5.84
N GLN A 235 5.97 6.25 -6.52
CA GLN A 235 7.41 6.50 -6.29
C GLN A 235 7.73 6.85 -4.82
N VAL A 236 6.80 7.51 -4.12
CA VAL A 236 6.95 7.81 -2.69
C VAL A 236 6.85 6.53 -1.86
N GLN A 237 5.84 5.70 -2.11
CA GLN A 237 5.71 4.39 -1.44
C GLN A 237 6.93 3.51 -1.71
N LYS A 238 7.44 3.45 -2.95
CA LYS A 238 8.68 2.73 -3.28
C LYS A 238 9.87 3.25 -2.48
N ALA A 239 9.99 4.56 -2.28
CA ALA A 239 11.02 5.16 -1.45
C ALA A 239 10.85 4.81 0.04
N ASP A 240 9.62 4.83 0.56
CA ASP A 240 9.31 4.46 1.95
C ASP A 240 9.60 2.97 2.21
N TYR A 241 9.21 2.08 1.29
CA TYR A 241 9.59 0.67 1.34
C TYR A 241 11.10 0.48 1.23
N GLY A 242 11.80 1.27 0.41
CA GLY A 242 13.26 1.27 0.37
C GLY A 242 13.90 1.63 1.71
N GLN A 243 13.35 2.62 2.42
CA GLN A 243 13.83 3.00 3.76
C GLN A 243 13.54 1.90 4.80
N LEU A 244 12.35 1.31 4.77
CA LEU A 244 12.01 0.17 5.64
C LEU A 244 12.90 -1.04 5.35
N ALA A 245 13.16 -1.32 4.07
CA ALA A 245 14.08 -2.37 3.65
C ALA A 245 15.48 -2.15 4.23
N GLU A 246 16.04 -0.96 4.06
CA GLU A 246 17.36 -0.62 4.62
C GLU A 246 17.39 -0.76 6.14
N PHE A 247 16.36 -0.27 6.83
CA PHE A 247 16.24 -0.39 8.28
C PHE A 247 16.26 -1.85 8.74
N TRP A 248 15.39 -2.69 8.17
CA TRP A 248 15.28 -4.10 8.56
C TRP A 248 16.54 -4.91 8.20
N LEU A 249 17.17 -4.61 7.07
CA LEU A 249 18.45 -5.22 6.68
C LEU A 249 19.57 -4.86 7.66
N GLN A 250 19.67 -3.60 8.11
CA GLN A 250 20.62 -3.20 9.15
C GLN A 250 20.37 -3.94 10.48
N LYS A 251 19.10 -4.08 10.90
CA LYS A 251 18.76 -4.85 12.11
C LYS A 251 19.13 -6.32 12.00
N SER A 252 18.89 -6.92 10.84
CA SER A 252 19.21 -8.32 10.61
C SER A 252 20.71 -8.60 10.69
N ALA A 253 21.53 -7.76 10.08
CA ALA A 253 22.98 -7.85 10.14
C ALA A 253 23.50 -7.71 11.58
N TYR A 254 22.98 -6.71 12.30
CA TYR A 254 23.32 -6.48 13.71
C TYR A 254 23.03 -7.71 14.60
N SER A 255 21.84 -8.29 14.47
CA SER A 255 21.43 -9.46 15.27
C SER A 255 22.17 -10.74 14.89
N TYR A 256 22.46 -10.95 13.60
CA TYR A 256 23.27 -12.08 13.14
C TYR A 256 24.69 -12.01 13.70
N GLN A 257 25.25 -10.81 13.77
CA GLN A 257 26.57 -10.62 14.34
C GLN A 257 26.63 -10.94 15.84
N LEU A 258 25.57 -10.57 16.58
CA LEU A 258 25.44 -10.96 17.98
C LEU A 258 25.34 -12.48 18.14
N PHE A 259 24.63 -13.16 17.24
CA PHE A 259 24.61 -14.61 17.19
C PHE A 259 26.02 -15.20 17.03
N GLN A 260 26.83 -14.67 16.10
CA GLN A 260 28.22 -15.11 15.91
C GLN A 260 29.09 -14.88 17.15
N GLY A 261 28.92 -13.74 17.84
CA GLY A 261 29.60 -13.49 19.11
C GLY A 261 29.17 -14.45 20.22
N CYS A 262 27.87 -14.78 20.26
CA CYS A 262 27.27 -15.69 21.23
C CYS A 262 27.74 -17.13 21.05
N SER A 263 27.91 -17.60 19.80
CA SER A 263 28.35 -18.98 19.50
C SER A 263 29.82 -19.25 19.87
N GLN A 264 30.66 -18.22 19.93
CA GLN A 264 32.10 -18.33 20.22
C GLN A 264 32.42 -18.32 21.72
N VAL A 265 31.50 -17.85 22.57
CA VAL A 265 31.68 -17.94 24.01
C VAL A 265 31.25 -19.34 24.43
N GLU A 266 32.23 -20.24 24.61
CA GLU A 266 32.02 -21.49 25.34
C GLU A 266 31.56 -21.14 26.76
N LEU A 267 30.25 -20.98 26.96
CA LEU A 267 29.62 -20.65 28.23
C LEU A 267 29.64 -21.89 29.14
N GLY A 268 30.84 -22.29 29.57
CA GLY A 268 31.10 -23.11 30.76
C GLY A 268 30.16 -24.28 31.06
N GLY A 269 29.63 -24.98 30.05
CA GLY A 269 28.75 -26.14 30.23
C GLY A 269 27.30 -25.85 30.65
N HIS A 270 26.80 -24.61 30.52
CA HIS A 270 25.39 -24.31 30.74
C HIS A 270 24.62 -24.15 29.43
N ASP A 271 23.70 -25.07 29.16
CA ASP A 271 22.83 -25.11 27.96
C ASP A 271 22.00 -23.82 27.73
N GLN A 272 21.88 -22.95 28.74
CA GLN A 272 21.15 -21.67 28.65
C GLN A 272 21.76 -20.68 27.64
N GLY A 273 23.06 -20.79 27.33
CA GLY A 273 23.72 -19.96 26.32
C GLY A 273 23.22 -20.22 24.89
N ILE A 274 22.97 -21.50 24.57
CA ILE A 274 22.64 -21.94 23.21
C ILE A 274 21.26 -21.42 22.77
N VAL A 275 20.29 -21.39 23.69
CA VAL A 275 18.93 -20.92 23.38
C VAL A 275 18.93 -19.44 23.02
N ASN A 276 19.70 -18.61 23.75
CA ASN A 276 19.79 -17.18 23.47
C ASN A 276 20.45 -16.89 22.12
N CYS A 277 21.49 -17.65 21.75
CA CYS A 277 22.11 -17.50 20.44
C CYS A 277 21.12 -17.84 19.33
N LYS A 278 20.37 -18.95 19.43
CA LYS A 278 19.38 -19.34 18.43
C LYS A 278 18.29 -18.29 18.25
N LEU A 279 17.80 -17.66 19.32
CA LEU A 279 16.84 -16.56 19.22
C LEU A 279 17.42 -15.34 18.47
N LEU A 280 18.71 -15.04 18.62
CA LEU A 280 19.32 -13.96 17.83
C LEU A 280 19.38 -14.29 16.34
N LEU A 281 19.65 -15.55 15.99
CA LEU A 281 19.61 -16.04 14.61
C LEU A 281 18.20 -15.95 14.02
N ASP A 282 17.19 -16.42 14.76
CA ASP A 282 15.78 -16.38 14.36
C ASP A 282 15.29 -14.95 14.10
N TYR A 283 15.76 -14.02 14.93
CA TYR A 283 15.46 -12.59 14.78
C TYR A 283 16.12 -12.02 13.53
N ALA A 284 17.38 -12.38 13.29
CA ALA A 284 18.10 -11.97 12.10
C ALA A 284 17.42 -12.50 10.84
N GLY A 285 16.93 -13.74 10.86
CA GLY A 285 16.19 -14.36 9.75
C GLY A 285 14.92 -13.59 9.43
N ALA A 286 14.06 -13.40 10.44
CA ALA A 286 12.80 -12.67 10.30
C ALA A 286 13.00 -11.24 9.76
N THR A 287 13.94 -10.48 10.34
CA THR A 287 14.21 -9.10 9.93
C THR A 287 14.88 -9.00 8.56
N ALA A 288 15.76 -9.94 8.19
CA ALA A 288 16.32 -9.99 6.84
C ALA A 288 15.23 -10.28 5.80
N ALA A 289 14.33 -11.23 6.10
CA ALA A 289 13.22 -11.56 5.23
C ALA A 289 12.29 -10.35 5.02
N LEU A 290 11.90 -9.66 6.09
CA LEU A 290 11.14 -8.41 6.01
C LEU A 290 11.84 -7.38 5.12
N GLY A 291 13.14 -7.15 5.33
CA GLY A 291 13.92 -6.21 4.55
C GLY A 291 13.95 -6.54 3.05
N MET A 292 14.14 -7.82 2.73
CA MET A 292 14.15 -8.32 1.35
C MET A 292 12.77 -8.19 0.68
N TRP A 293 11.70 -8.49 1.40
CA TRP A 293 10.35 -8.38 0.87
C TRP A 293 9.93 -6.92 0.65
N TYR A 294 10.30 -5.98 1.51
CA TYR A 294 10.11 -4.55 1.25
C TYR A 294 10.92 -4.05 0.05
N ASN A 295 12.12 -4.59 -0.17
CA ASN A 295 12.89 -4.30 -1.39
C ASN A 295 12.17 -4.83 -2.65
N ASN A 296 11.55 -6.01 -2.57
CA ASN A 296 10.73 -6.57 -3.65
C ASN A 296 9.46 -5.74 -3.90
N LYS A 297 8.80 -5.19 -2.85
CA LYS A 297 7.70 -4.21 -3.02
C LYS A 297 8.14 -3.02 -3.87
N ALA A 298 9.38 -2.56 -3.72
CA ALA A 298 9.88 -1.43 -4.51
C ALA A 298 10.13 -1.77 -5.99
N ALA A 299 10.28 -3.05 -6.36
CA ALA A 299 10.64 -3.50 -7.71
C ALA A 299 9.46 -3.90 -8.61
N ASP A 300 8.35 -4.37 -8.02
CA ASP A 300 7.02 -4.60 -8.64
C ASP A 300 6.94 -4.96 -10.15
N PRO A 301 7.52 -6.09 -10.61
CA PRO A 301 7.41 -6.48 -12.03
C PRO A 301 6.03 -7.11 -12.36
N PRO A 302 5.48 -6.93 -13.58
CA PRO A 302 4.21 -7.57 -13.97
C PRO A 302 4.25 -9.11 -13.91
N ASP A 303 3.20 -9.74 -13.37
CA ASP A 303 3.01 -11.21 -13.29
C ASP A 303 1.86 -11.66 -14.21
N PRO A 304 2.11 -12.49 -15.25
CA PRO A 304 1.08 -12.97 -16.16
C PRO A 304 0.11 -14.01 -15.54
N ASP A 305 0.38 -14.60 -14.37
CA ASP A 305 -0.53 -15.55 -13.68
C ASP A 305 -1.61 -14.81 -12.87
N TYR A 306 -2.29 -13.86 -13.51
CA TYR A 306 -3.20 -12.94 -12.83
C TYR A 306 -4.59 -13.50 -12.53
N THR A 307 -4.91 -14.71 -13.01
CA THR A 307 -6.23 -15.34 -12.86
C THR A 307 -6.39 -16.11 -11.55
N SER A 308 -5.55 -15.84 -10.55
CA SER A 308 -5.67 -16.42 -9.22
C SER A 308 -5.26 -15.40 -8.15
N ILE A 309 -5.97 -15.39 -7.02
CA ILE A 309 -5.64 -14.50 -5.90
C ILE A 309 -4.58 -15.18 -5.03
N ALA A 310 -3.43 -14.54 -4.92
CA ALA A 310 -2.36 -14.98 -4.05
C ALA A 310 -2.89 -15.06 -2.61
N GLN A 311 -2.73 -16.20 -1.96
CA GLN A 311 -3.06 -16.33 -0.55
C GLN A 311 -1.81 -16.04 0.28
N PRO A 312 -1.92 -15.34 1.42
CA PRO A 312 -0.81 -15.19 2.36
C PRO A 312 -0.31 -16.56 2.79
N VAL A 313 1.00 -16.76 2.67
CA VAL A 313 1.69 -17.94 3.19
C VAL A 313 2.57 -17.46 4.33
N THR A 314 2.05 -17.56 5.55
CA THR A 314 2.81 -17.23 6.75
C THR A 314 3.92 -18.25 6.93
N PRO A 315 5.21 -17.87 6.79
CA PRO A 315 6.29 -18.78 7.12
C PRO A 315 6.34 -19.05 8.62
N THR A 316 7.06 -20.08 9.06
CA THR A 316 7.22 -20.37 10.49
C THR A 316 8.67 -20.68 10.79
N ILE A 317 9.24 -19.89 11.70
CA ILE A 317 10.55 -20.08 12.27
C ILE A 317 10.39 -21.04 13.46
N PRO A 318 11.05 -22.21 13.45
CA PRO A 318 11.02 -23.10 14.58
C PRO A 318 11.81 -22.49 15.75
N LEU A 319 11.07 -21.89 16.69
CA LEU A 319 11.63 -21.37 17.93
C LEU A 319 12.09 -22.52 18.85
N PRO A 320 13.20 -22.35 19.58
CA PRO A 320 13.67 -23.35 20.53
C PRO A 320 12.63 -23.59 21.64
N PRO A 321 12.48 -24.83 22.15
CA PRO A 321 11.56 -25.09 23.25
C PRO A 321 11.96 -24.31 24.50
N THR A 322 10.97 -24.00 25.35
CA THR A 322 11.24 -23.38 26.66
C THR A 322 12.02 -24.34 27.56
N ASP A 323 12.88 -23.79 28.41
CA ASP A 323 13.62 -24.55 29.41
C ASP A 323 12.91 -24.46 30.78
N ALA A 324 12.66 -25.60 31.40
CA ALA A 324 12.00 -25.67 32.72
C ALA A 324 12.81 -25.00 33.84
N SER A 325 14.10 -24.74 33.63
CA SER A 325 14.99 -24.03 34.56
C SER A 325 14.87 -22.50 34.48
N TRP A 326 14.15 -21.96 33.49
CA TRP A 326 13.99 -20.52 33.33
C TRP A 326 13.19 -19.89 34.47
N THR A 327 13.68 -18.74 34.93
CA THR A 327 12.95 -17.89 35.86
C THR A 327 11.76 -17.24 35.17
N ALA A 328 10.77 -16.79 35.96
CA ALA A 328 9.60 -16.11 35.39
C ALA A 328 9.95 -14.88 34.50
N PRO A 329 10.93 -14.02 34.86
CA PRO A 329 11.37 -12.94 33.98
C PRO A 329 12.00 -13.40 32.65
N GLN A 330 12.74 -14.52 32.66
CA GLN A 330 13.32 -15.09 31.44
C GLN A 330 12.25 -15.66 30.51
N LEU A 331 11.26 -16.36 31.09
CA LEU A 331 10.11 -16.86 30.33
C LEU A 331 9.31 -15.70 29.72
N ALA A 332 9.09 -14.62 30.46
CA ALA A 332 8.42 -13.42 29.95
C ALA A 332 9.17 -12.77 28.77
N ALA A 333 10.51 -12.71 28.83
CA ALA A 333 11.32 -12.22 27.72
C ALA A 333 11.23 -13.12 26.48
N TYR A 334 11.26 -14.44 26.68
CA TYR A 334 11.05 -15.41 25.59
C TYR A 334 9.66 -15.29 24.97
N ASP A 335 8.61 -15.15 25.77
CA ASP A 335 7.24 -15.00 25.26
C ASP A 335 7.04 -13.70 24.49
N ALA A 336 7.59 -12.58 24.98
CA ALA A 336 7.58 -11.31 24.26
C ALA A 336 8.32 -11.40 22.93
N TYR A 337 9.45 -12.11 22.91
CA TYR A 337 10.23 -12.39 21.71
C TYR A 337 9.43 -13.25 20.71
N LYS A 338 8.81 -14.33 21.19
CA LYS A 338 7.96 -15.21 20.40
C LYS A 338 6.80 -14.45 19.75
N ALA A 339 6.12 -13.60 20.52
CA ALA A 339 5.02 -12.78 20.00
C ALA A 339 5.49 -11.84 18.87
N TYR A 340 6.66 -11.22 19.04
CA TYR A 340 7.27 -10.38 18.00
C TYR A 340 7.59 -11.18 16.72
N ILE A 341 8.18 -12.37 16.84
CA ILE A 341 8.50 -13.21 15.69
C ILE A 341 7.23 -13.67 14.97
N GLN A 342 6.22 -14.13 15.72
CA GLN A 342 4.95 -14.57 15.13
C GLN A 342 4.24 -13.43 14.38
N ASN A 343 4.27 -12.21 14.91
CA ASN A 343 3.72 -11.05 14.20
C ASN A 343 4.53 -10.72 12.94
N SER A 344 5.86 -10.80 13.02
CA SER A 344 6.75 -10.59 11.87
C SER A 344 6.50 -11.64 10.76
N GLU A 345 6.27 -12.89 11.11
CA GLU A 345 5.88 -13.95 10.18
C GLU A 345 4.57 -13.64 9.45
N GLN A 346 3.56 -13.10 10.15
CA GLN A 346 2.29 -12.68 9.52
C GLN A 346 2.54 -11.54 8.52
N ILE A 347 3.30 -10.51 8.92
CA ILE A 347 3.67 -9.39 8.05
C ILE A 347 4.39 -9.90 6.79
N ILE A 348 5.30 -10.86 6.92
CA ILE A 348 5.98 -11.49 5.77
C ILE A 348 4.98 -12.16 4.83
N GLY A 349 4.09 -13.00 5.36
CA GLY A 349 3.09 -13.72 4.56
C GLY A 349 2.12 -12.78 3.83
N LEU A 350 1.67 -11.72 4.52
CA LEU A 350 0.81 -10.68 3.96
C LEU A 350 1.53 -9.89 2.86
N THR A 351 2.75 -9.44 3.15
CA THR A 351 3.59 -8.72 2.18
C THR A 351 3.84 -9.53 0.91
N GLN A 352 4.13 -10.83 1.04
CA GLN A 352 4.33 -11.69 -0.13
C GLN A 352 3.07 -11.76 -1.00
N ALA A 353 1.89 -11.90 -0.39
CA ALA A 353 0.62 -11.91 -1.11
C ALA A 353 0.32 -10.55 -1.74
N GLU A 354 0.59 -9.44 -1.05
CA GLU A 354 0.44 -8.09 -1.60
C GLU A 354 1.26 -7.86 -2.87
N ILE A 355 2.57 -8.16 -2.81
CA ILE A 355 3.47 -8.00 -3.97
C ILE A 355 2.93 -8.81 -5.14
N THR A 356 2.53 -10.06 -4.88
CA THR A 356 1.99 -10.94 -5.91
C THR A 356 0.71 -10.37 -6.50
N CYS A 357 -0.21 -9.86 -5.67
CA CYS A 357 -1.44 -9.21 -6.14
C CYS A 357 -1.18 -7.95 -6.95
N VAL A 358 -0.24 -7.09 -6.56
CA VAL A 358 0.13 -5.89 -7.32
C VAL A 358 0.70 -6.27 -8.69
N ASN A 359 1.65 -7.21 -8.72
CA ASN A 359 2.27 -7.70 -9.96
C ASN A 359 1.23 -8.34 -10.88
N ARG A 360 0.29 -9.12 -10.33
CA ARG A 360 -0.82 -9.74 -11.07
C ARG A 360 -1.84 -8.73 -11.54
N ALA A 361 -2.12 -7.68 -10.78
CA ALA A 361 -2.98 -6.59 -11.23
C ALA A 361 -2.38 -5.92 -12.48
N GLU A 362 -1.08 -5.69 -12.51
CA GLU A 362 -0.38 -5.18 -13.69
C GLU A 362 -0.38 -6.17 -14.86
N GLY A 363 -0.21 -7.47 -14.59
CA GLY A 363 -0.36 -8.52 -15.60
C GLY A 363 -1.75 -8.57 -16.23
N ALA A 364 -2.81 -8.50 -15.40
CA ALA A 364 -4.20 -8.44 -15.86
C ALA A 364 -4.46 -7.18 -16.69
N LEU A 365 -3.90 -6.04 -16.27
CA LEU A 365 -3.99 -4.78 -17.00
C LEU A 365 -3.35 -4.89 -18.38
N ASN A 366 -2.13 -5.45 -18.46
CA ASN A 366 -1.43 -5.70 -19.73
C ASN A 366 -2.20 -6.63 -20.66
N ALA A 367 -2.99 -7.55 -20.10
CA ALA A 367 -3.86 -8.44 -20.86
C ALA A 367 -5.24 -7.83 -21.21
N GLY A 368 -5.56 -6.63 -20.71
CA GLY A 368 -6.87 -5.99 -20.88
C GLY A 368 -8.00 -6.63 -20.06
N ASP A 369 -7.68 -7.40 -19.02
CA ASP A 369 -8.63 -8.14 -18.18
C ASP A 369 -9.04 -7.33 -16.95
N ALA A 370 -9.97 -6.39 -17.14
CA ALA A 370 -10.44 -5.50 -16.10
C ALA A 370 -11.08 -6.21 -14.89
N TYR A 371 -11.64 -7.41 -15.08
CA TYR A 371 -12.22 -8.18 -13.98
C TYR A 371 -11.11 -8.62 -13.01
N TRP A 372 -10.05 -9.22 -13.53
CA TRP A 372 -8.95 -9.70 -12.69
C TRP A 372 -8.13 -8.56 -12.09
N VAL A 373 -7.98 -7.43 -12.77
CA VAL A 373 -7.41 -6.22 -12.13
C VAL A 373 -8.17 -5.88 -10.84
N GLN A 374 -9.51 -5.83 -10.89
CA GLN A 374 -10.33 -5.50 -9.73
C GLN A 374 -10.19 -6.55 -8.61
N GLN A 375 -10.16 -7.83 -8.96
CA GLN A 375 -9.99 -8.89 -7.96
C GLN A 375 -8.62 -8.79 -7.25
N GLN A 376 -7.55 -8.56 -8.01
CA GLN A 376 -6.19 -8.43 -7.47
C GLN A 376 -6.03 -7.18 -6.59
N VAL A 377 -6.58 -6.03 -7.04
CA VAL A 377 -6.55 -4.78 -6.25
C VAL A 377 -7.34 -4.92 -4.95
N ALA A 378 -8.52 -5.55 -5.00
CA ALA A 378 -9.31 -5.78 -3.79
C ALA A 378 -8.58 -6.69 -2.79
N ALA A 379 -7.90 -7.74 -3.28
CA ALA A 379 -7.08 -8.61 -2.44
C ALA A 379 -5.86 -7.87 -1.85
N PHE A 380 -5.15 -7.09 -2.67
CA PHE A 380 -4.05 -6.24 -2.22
C PHE A 380 -4.49 -5.28 -1.11
N GLN A 381 -5.60 -4.55 -1.29
CA GLN A 381 -6.13 -3.63 -0.27
C GLN A 381 -6.45 -4.35 1.03
N ARG A 382 -7.08 -5.52 0.94
CA ARG A 382 -7.35 -6.36 2.11
C ARG A 382 -6.07 -6.75 2.85
N TYR A 383 -5.04 -7.19 2.14
CA TYR A 383 -3.78 -7.59 2.77
C TYR A 383 -3.01 -6.39 3.36
N ALA A 384 -3.01 -5.26 2.67
CA ALA A 384 -2.42 -4.02 3.18
C ALA A 384 -3.11 -3.52 4.46
N ASP A 385 -4.44 -3.65 4.55
CA ASP A 385 -5.19 -3.34 5.78
C ASP A 385 -4.74 -4.22 6.95
N LEU A 386 -4.58 -5.54 6.70
CA LEU A 386 -4.09 -6.49 7.70
C LEU A 386 -2.62 -6.21 8.08
N GLU A 387 -1.75 -5.93 7.10
CA GLU A 387 -0.34 -5.61 7.35
C GLU A 387 -0.22 -4.34 8.21
N ALA A 388 -1.02 -3.30 7.89
CA ALA A 388 -1.04 -2.07 8.66
C ALA A 388 -1.48 -2.30 10.12
N PHE A 389 -2.43 -3.21 10.34
CA PHE A 389 -2.83 -3.61 11.70
C PHE A 389 -1.69 -4.32 12.44
N ASP A 390 -1.02 -5.28 11.79
CA ASP A 390 0.10 -6.02 12.39
C ASP A 390 1.30 -5.11 12.68
N LEU A 391 1.56 -4.11 11.84
CA LEU A 391 2.55 -3.07 12.08
C LEU A 391 2.23 -2.21 13.32
N GLN A 392 0.95 -1.89 13.56
CA GLN A 392 0.52 -1.18 14.78
C GLN A 392 0.83 -1.97 16.04
N LEU A 393 0.77 -3.30 15.97
CA LEU A 393 1.08 -4.19 17.09
C LEU A 393 2.58 -4.34 17.33
N LEU A 394 3.39 -4.19 16.28
CA LEU A 394 4.84 -4.36 16.37
C LEU A 394 5.48 -3.33 17.31
N ILE A 395 4.97 -2.09 17.32
CA ILE A 395 5.47 -1.01 18.18
C ILE A 395 5.37 -1.36 19.68
N PRO A 396 4.17 -1.66 20.25
CA PRO A 396 4.06 -2.06 21.65
C PRO A 396 4.76 -3.39 21.94
N GLN A 397 4.75 -4.36 21.03
CA GLN A 397 5.45 -5.64 21.22
C GLN A 397 6.96 -5.45 21.40
N ILE A 398 7.59 -4.58 20.61
CA ILE A 398 9.02 -4.28 20.77
C ILE A 398 9.31 -3.56 22.08
N SER A 399 8.43 -2.65 22.50
CA SER A 399 8.56 -2.00 23.81
C SER A 399 8.49 -3.04 24.94
N GLN A 400 7.56 -3.98 24.86
CA GLN A 400 7.41 -5.08 25.82
C GLN A 400 8.62 -6.01 25.80
N LEU A 401 9.13 -6.37 24.62
CA LEU A 401 10.34 -7.18 24.46
C LEU A 401 11.53 -6.51 25.15
N LYS A 402 11.76 -5.21 24.92
CA LYS A 402 12.85 -4.46 25.58
C LYS A 402 12.72 -4.50 27.10
N GLN A 403 11.51 -4.26 27.61
CA GLN A 403 11.25 -4.26 29.04
C GLN A 403 11.49 -5.66 29.63
N ALA A 404 10.89 -6.70 29.05
CA ALA A 404 11.02 -8.07 29.52
C ALA A 404 12.48 -8.55 29.44
N TYR A 405 13.19 -8.26 28.36
CA TYR A 405 14.61 -8.59 28.22
C TYR A 405 15.44 -7.93 29.31
N SER A 406 15.25 -6.63 29.58
CA SER A 406 16.00 -5.94 30.66
C SER A 406 15.77 -6.50 32.06
N GLN A 407 14.61 -7.15 32.29
CA GLN A 407 14.23 -7.75 33.57
C GLN A 407 14.62 -9.23 33.68
N SER A 408 14.93 -9.88 32.55
CA SER A 408 15.24 -11.31 32.48
C SER A 408 16.56 -11.69 33.17
N GLY A 409 17.48 -10.72 33.34
CA GLY A 409 18.85 -10.99 33.76
C GLY A 409 19.71 -11.65 32.66
N PHE A 410 19.22 -11.72 31.42
CA PHE A 410 20.05 -12.06 30.28
C PHE A 410 21.18 -11.03 30.12
N PRO A 411 22.36 -11.46 29.66
CA PRO A 411 23.47 -10.54 29.45
C PRO A 411 23.11 -9.49 28.40
N ASP A 412 23.54 -8.26 28.66
CA ASP A 412 23.51 -7.21 27.66
C ASP A 412 24.55 -7.52 26.59
N PHE A 413 24.12 -7.46 25.34
CA PHE A 413 24.98 -7.68 24.19
C PHE A 413 25.30 -6.34 23.52
N SER A 414 26.58 -6.15 23.18
CA SER A 414 27.01 -5.02 22.37
C SER A 414 27.94 -5.50 21.26
N VAL A 415 27.81 -4.84 20.11
CA VAL A 415 28.65 -5.06 18.94
C VAL A 415 29.67 -3.94 18.86
N SER A 416 30.96 -4.27 18.82
CA SER A 416 32.00 -3.29 18.52
C SER A 416 32.14 -3.05 17.00
N ILE A 417 32.68 -1.88 16.63
CA ILE A 417 32.96 -1.52 15.23
C ILE A 417 33.91 -2.52 14.57
N ASP A 418 34.90 -3.03 15.30
CA ASP A 418 35.87 -4.00 14.77
C ASP A 418 35.19 -5.33 14.45
N GLN A 419 34.32 -5.82 15.34
CA GLN A 419 33.52 -7.02 15.05
C GLN A 419 32.61 -6.77 13.84
N ALA A 420 32.02 -5.58 13.70
CA ALA A 420 31.11 -5.27 12.58
C ALA A 420 31.87 -5.26 11.25
N THR A 421 33.07 -4.70 11.26
CA THR A 421 33.99 -4.72 10.12
C THR A 421 34.40 -6.15 9.75
N GLN A 422 34.67 -7.00 10.75
CA GLN A 422 35.00 -8.41 10.52
C GLN A 422 33.82 -9.17 9.89
N PHE A 423 32.61 -8.94 10.39
CA PHE A 423 31.39 -9.54 9.84
C PHE A 423 31.21 -9.20 8.35
N GLU A 424 31.35 -7.93 7.96
CA GLU A 424 31.26 -7.53 6.55
C GLU A 424 32.31 -8.24 5.68
N GLN A 425 33.54 -8.37 6.17
CA GLN A 425 34.61 -9.10 5.47
C GLN A 425 34.30 -10.59 5.36
N GLU A 426 33.76 -11.21 6.41
CA GLU A 426 33.39 -12.62 6.40
C GLU A 426 32.26 -12.89 5.40
N ILE A 427 31.22 -12.06 5.36
CA ILE A 427 30.15 -12.16 4.34
C ILE A 427 30.71 -11.93 2.94
N ALA A 428 31.61 -10.95 2.75
CA ALA A 428 32.21 -10.68 1.44
C ALA A 428 33.09 -11.84 0.93
N ILE A 429 33.79 -12.55 1.82
CA ILE A 429 34.72 -13.63 1.47
C ILE A 429 33.98 -14.97 1.35
N ASN A 430 33.12 -15.29 2.32
CA ASN A 430 32.55 -16.63 2.47
C ASN A 430 31.06 -16.70 2.10
N GLY A 431 30.39 -15.55 1.91
CA GLY A 431 28.94 -15.48 1.77
C GLY A 431 28.21 -15.67 3.10
N LEU A 432 26.89 -15.87 3.02
CA LEU A 432 26.04 -16.18 4.17
C LEU A 432 26.32 -17.60 4.69
N ASP A 433 26.23 -17.82 6.00
CA ASP A 433 26.33 -19.16 6.56
C ASP A 433 25.23 -20.11 6.02
N PRO A 434 25.55 -21.36 5.65
CA PRO A 434 24.57 -22.29 5.08
C PRO A 434 23.35 -22.59 5.97
N SER A 435 23.50 -22.59 7.29
CA SER A 435 22.37 -22.82 8.20
C SER A 435 21.41 -21.62 8.20
N PHE A 436 21.96 -20.41 8.15
CA PHE A 436 21.18 -19.19 8.02
C PHE A 436 20.48 -19.08 6.66
N GLN A 437 21.16 -19.51 5.58
CA GLN A 437 20.52 -19.61 4.26
C GLN A 437 19.30 -20.53 4.27
N GLN A 438 19.36 -21.68 4.95
CA GLN A 438 18.22 -22.60 5.06
C GLN A 438 17.03 -21.96 5.79
N GLU A 439 17.30 -21.17 6.82
CA GLU A 439 16.25 -20.44 7.55
C GLU A 439 15.59 -19.36 6.68
N LEU A 440 16.39 -18.59 5.95
CA LEU A 440 15.87 -17.59 5.00
C LEU A 440 15.07 -18.23 3.86
N LEU A 441 15.49 -19.40 3.36
CA LEU A 441 14.71 -20.18 2.40
C LEU A 441 13.37 -20.62 3.00
N ALA A 442 13.33 -21.01 4.28
CA ALA A 442 12.09 -21.35 4.99
C ALA A 442 11.17 -20.13 5.19
N LEU A 443 11.74 -18.92 5.21
CA LEU A 443 11.02 -17.64 5.20
C LEU A 443 10.63 -17.15 3.80
N GLY A 444 10.83 -17.97 2.77
CA GLY A 444 10.44 -17.68 1.39
C GLY A 444 11.44 -16.84 0.59
N ILE A 445 12.64 -16.58 1.12
CA ILE A 445 13.69 -15.88 0.37
C ILE A 445 14.37 -16.85 -0.59
N ASP A 446 14.29 -16.57 -1.88
CA ASP A 446 14.90 -17.41 -2.92
C ASP A 446 16.43 -17.20 -3.03
N SER A 447 17.09 -17.97 -3.90
CA SER A 447 18.54 -17.89 -4.09
C SER A 447 19.03 -16.52 -4.59
N ASN A 448 18.21 -15.79 -5.36
CA ASN A 448 18.56 -14.45 -5.83
C ASN A 448 18.47 -13.44 -4.67
N GLY A 449 17.46 -13.61 -3.82
CA GLY A 449 17.30 -12.89 -2.58
C GLY A 449 18.47 -13.11 -1.63
N LEU A 450 18.94 -14.35 -1.47
CA LEU A 450 20.14 -14.67 -0.67
C LEU A 450 21.39 -13.96 -1.20
N GLY A 451 21.60 -13.95 -2.52
CA GLY A 451 22.73 -13.25 -3.14
C GLY A 451 22.65 -11.73 -2.96
N SER A 452 21.45 -11.18 -3.07
CA SER A 452 21.18 -9.75 -2.84
C SER A 452 21.40 -9.36 -1.38
N LEU A 453 20.97 -10.21 -0.44
CA LEU A 453 21.20 -10.03 0.99
C LEU A 453 22.68 -10.06 1.34
N GLY A 454 23.43 -11.05 0.82
CA GLY A 454 24.88 -11.12 1.03
C GLY A 454 25.60 -9.87 0.51
N THR A 455 25.18 -9.37 -0.66
CA THR A 455 25.71 -8.11 -1.22
C THR A 455 25.37 -6.93 -0.31
N ALA A 456 24.12 -6.79 0.12
CA ALA A 456 23.66 -5.72 0.99
C ALA A 456 24.45 -5.71 2.31
N TRP A 457 24.53 -6.85 3.00
CA TRP A 457 25.25 -7.00 4.27
C TRP A 457 26.75 -6.71 4.14
N SER A 458 27.40 -7.15 3.06
CA SER A 458 28.82 -6.85 2.81
C SER A 458 29.11 -5.37 2.50
N SER A 459 28.07 -4.55 2.31
CA SER A 459 28.17 -3.15 1.91
C SER A 459 27.69 -2.15 2.98
N LEU A 460 27.31 -2.66 4.16
CA LEU A 460 26.87 -1.81 5.27
C LEU A 460 28.01 -0.92 5.78
N ASP A 461 27.66 0.12 6.53
CA ASP A 461 28.65 0.91 7.28
C ASP A 461 28.79 0.26 8.67
N PRO A 462 29.99 -0.21 9.08
CA PRO A 462 30.17 -0.88 10.37
C PRO A 462 29.66 -0.06 11.56
N SER A 463 29.65 1.26 11.45
CA SER A 463 29.14 2.13 12.50
C SER A 463 27.62 2.10 12.65
N THR A 464 26.88 1.68 11.61
CA THR A 464 25.41 1.52 11.63
C THR A 464 24.96 0.18 12.23
N ILE A 465 25.85 -0.82 12.20
CA ILE A 465 25.63 -2.15 12.78
C ILE A 465 26.50 -2.40 14.03
N SER A 466 26.92 -1.34 14.72
CA SER A 466 27.62 -1.42 16.01
C SER A 466 26.83 -0.69 17.10
N GLY A 467 27.00 -1.06 18.37
CA GLY A 467 26.31 -0.44 19.50
C GLY A 467 25.67 -1.43 20.47
N ASP A 468 24.68 -0.97 21.23
CA ASP A 468 23.91 -1.73 22.21
C ASP A 468 22.68 -2.43 21.59
N TYR A 469 22.44 -3.70 21.93
CA TYR A 469 21.36 -4.49 21.34
C TYR A 469 19.97 -3.95 21.66
N LEU A 470 19.72 -3.57 22.91
CA LEU A 470 18.41 -3.06 23.30
C LEU A 470 18.11 -1.69 22.66
N ALA A 471 19.15 -0.87 22.48
CA ALA A 471 19.06 0.33 21.66
C ALA A 471 18.79 -0.02 20.18
N SER A 472 19.39 -1.09 19.66
CA SER A 472 19.17 -1.52 18.28
C SER A 472 17.74 -2.03 18.06
N LEU A 473 17.03 -2.53 19.06
CA LEU A 473 15.61 -2.89 18.91
C LEU A 473 14.68 -1.66 18.70
N ALA A 474 15.18 -0.42 18.63
CA ALA A 474 14.34 0.75 18.31
C ALA A 474 13.84 0.74 16.85
N VAL A 475 12.54 0.94 16.68
CA VAL A 475 11.82 0.96 15.38
C VAL A 475 11.61 2.41 14.92
N PRO A 476 11.62 2.70 13.60
CA PRO A 476 11.25 4.00 13.08
C PRO A 476 9.74 4.21 13.20
N THR A 477 9.26 4.51 14.41
CA THR A 477 7.83 4.69 14.72
C THR A 477 7.17 5.71 13.81
N SER A 478 7.87 6.78 13.43
CA SER A 478 7.35 7.77 12.48
C SER A 478 7.10 7.20 11.09
N THR A 479 7.98 6.34 10.58
CA THR A 479 7.84 5.71 9.26
C THR A 479 6.71 4.70 9.27
N ILE A 480 6.60 3.89 10.33
CA ILE A 480 5.47 2.98 10.52
C ILE A 480 4.16 3.76 10.59
N GLN A 481 4.10 4.82 11.40
CA GLN A 481 2.91 5.68 11.50
C GLN A 481 2.54 6.36 10.17
N GLN A 482 3.53 6.74 9.35
CA GLN A 482 3.28 7.29 8.02
C GLN A 482 2.69 6.23 7.08
N LEU A 483 3.26 5.02 7.07
CA LEU A 483 2.75 3.91 6.26
C LEU A 483 1.35 3.51 6.70
N GLU A 484 1.12 3.37 8.00
CA GLU A 484 -0.21 3.12 8.59
C GLU A 484 -1.22 4.18 8.17
N ALA A 485 -0.87 5.46 8.23
CA ALA A 485 -1.74 6.56 7.82
C ALA A 485 -2.11 6.54 6.33
N SER A 486 -1.40 5.76 5.50
CA SER A 486 -1.72 5.57 4.08
C SER A 486 -2.74 4.47 3.81
N PHE A 487 -3.00 3.58 4.78
CA PHE A 487 -3.94 2.45 4.67
C PHE A 487 -5.07 2.52 5.69
N VAL A 488 -4.83 3.10 6.86
CA VAL A 488 -5.78 3.14 7.98
C VAL A 488 -6.40 4.54 8.10
N PHE A 489 -7.71 4.61 7.92
CA PHE A 489 -8.52 5.78 8.25
C PHE A 489 -8.82 5.79 9.75
N PRO A 490 -8.32 6.79 10.49
CA PRO A 490 -8.53 6.84 11.92
C PRO A 490 -10.01 7.03 12.27
N PHE A 491 -10.46 6.35 13.33
CA PHE A 491 -11.72 6.71 13.99
C PHE A 491 -11.64 8.18 14.46
N SER A 492 -12.73 8.93 14.33
CA SER A 492 -12.82 10.29 14.87
C SER A 492 -12.90 10.30 16.40
N SER A 493 -13.33 9.18 17.00
CA SER A 493 -13.17 8.90 18.43
C SER A 493 -13.02 7.40 18.66
N PHE A 494 -12.20 7.01 19.64
CA PHE A 494 -12.04 5.62 20.09
C PHE A 494 -11.82 5.59 21.61
N SER A 495 -12.71 4.91 22.33
CA SER A 495 -12.69 4.86 23.80
C SER A 495 -12.98 3.43 24.29
N PRO A 496 -11.99 2.52 24.17
CA PRO A 496 -12.10 1.17 24.67
C PRO A 496 -11.96 1.12 26.20
N LYS A 497 -12.47 0.03 26.76
CA LYS A 497 -12.29 -0.46 28.12
C LYS A 497 -11.93 -1.92 28.03
N THR A 498 -11.09 -2.37 28.95
CA THR A 498 -10.59 -3.73 28.92
C THR A 498 -10.57 -4.33 30.31
N THR A 499 -11.04 -5.56 30.40
CA THR A 499 -10.95 -6.40 31.58
C THR A 499 -10.30 -7.72 31.18
N ILE A 500 -9.33 -8.18 31.98
CA ILE A 500 -8.69 -9.50 31.81
C ILE A 500 -9.03 -10.35 33.03
N PHE A 501 -9.45 -11.58 32.79
CA PHE A 501 -9.83 -12.54 33.83
C PHE A 501 -9.00 -13.81 33.73
N GLU A 502 -8.54 -14.32 34.86
CA GLU A 502 -8.05 -15.69 34.96
C GLU A 502 -9.21 -16.62 35.34
N LEU A 503 -9.50 -17.60 34.49
CA LEU A 503 -10.48 -18.65 34.75
C LEU A 503 -9.77 -19.87 35.33
N LEU A 504 -10.02 -20.14 36.61
CA LEU A 504 -9.45 -21.27 37.33
C LEU A 504 -10.30 -22.53 37.12
N PHE A 505 -9.82 -23.47 36.31
CA PHE A 505 -10.38 -24.83 36.26
C PHE A 505 -9.49 -25.80 37.07
N PRO A 506 -10.04 -26.92 37.60
CA PRO A 506 -9.32 -27.81 38.52
C PRO A 506 -7.95 -28.34 38.05
N ASN A 507 -7.62 -28.25 36.76
CA ASN A 507 -6.35 -28.70 36.20
C ASN A 507 -5.78 -27.78 35.10
N THR A 508 -6.39 -26.63 34.82
CA THR A 508 -5.95 -25.69 33.77
C THR A 508 -6.38 -24.27 34.14
N SER A 509 -5.48 -23.29 34.09
CA SER A 509 -5.89 -21.89 34.02
C SER A 509 -6.06 -21.49 32.56
N LEU A 510 -7.21 -20.91 32.22
CA LEU A 510 -7.43 -20.28 30.93
C LEU A 510 -7.60 -18.79 31.17
N ASN A 511 -6.98 -17.99 30.32
CA ASN A 511 -7.24 -16.56 30.35
C ASN A 511 -8.44 -16.24 29.47
N ALA A 512 -9.22 -15.27 29.94
CA ALA A 512 -10.28 -14.64 29.19
C ALA A 512 -10.06 -13.13 29.18
N PHE A 513 -10.59 -12.48 28.15
CA PHE A 513 -10.62 -11.03 28.08
C PHE A 513 -12.02 -10.56 27.66
N GLU A 514 -12.31 -9.34 28.06
CA GLU A 514 -13.43 -8.54 27.59
C GLU A 514 -12.86 -7.20 27.13
N VAL A 515 -13.11 -6.84 25.87
CA VAL A 515 -12.87 -5.48 25.37
C VAL A 515 -14.20 -4.91 24.90
N SER A 516 -14.58 -3.77 25.46
CA SER A 516 -15.81 -3.07 25.08
C SER A 516 -15.56 -1.58 24.95
N GLY A 517 -16.39 -0.86 24.20
CA GLY A 517 -16.20 0.58 24.08
C GLY A 517 -17.05 1.23 23.02
N PHE A 518 -16.66 2.47 22.69
CA PHE A 518 -17.30 3.27 21.65
C PHE A 518 -16.28 3.72 20.62
N PHE A 519 -16.73 3.83 19.38
CA PHE A 519 -15.99 4.50 18.33
C PHE A 519 -16.91 5.28 17.40
N THR A 520 -16.38 6.34 16.78
CA THR A 520 -17.07 7.09 15.74
C THR A 520 -16.22 7.05 14.48
N LEU A 521 -16.83 6.80 13.33
CA LEU A 521 -16.12 6.79 12.05
C LEU A 521 -15.56 8.17 11.72
N GLY A 522 -14.43 8.21 11.00
CA GLY A 522 -13.90 9.45 10.42
C GLY A 522 -14.81 9.98 9.30
N SER A 523 -14.71 11.28 9.00
CA SER A 523 -15.48 11.91 7.91
C SER A 523 -15.07 11.42 6.51
N THR A 524 -13.91 10.78 6.39
CA THR A 524 -13.37 10.22 5.15
C THR A 524 -13.84 8.79 4.87
N VAL A 525 -14.54 8.14 5.81
CA VAL A 525 -14.95 6.74 5.70
C VAL A 525 -16.18 6.63 4.80
N SER A 526 -16.04 5.99 3.64
CA SER A 526 -17.15 5.77 2.70
C SER A 526 -17.82 4.39 2.80
N ASN A 527 -17.15 3.41 3.42
CA ASN A 527 -17.58 2.01 3.47
C ASN A 527 -17.27 1.39 4.85
N PHE A 528 -18.33 1.20 5.64
CA PHE A 528 -18.28 0.49 6.90
C PHE A 528 -19.28 -0.67 6.88
N ASP A 529 -18.77 -1.90 6.77
CA ASP A 529 -19.58 -3.13 6.82
C ASP A 529 -18.74 -4.33 7.32
N PRO A 530 -18.80 -4.66 8.61
CA PRO A 530 -18.15 -5.84 9.19
C PRO A 530 -18.51 -7.17 8.55
N THR A 531 -19.62 -7.27 7.79
CA THR A 531 -19.96 -8.52 7.06
C THR A 531 -19.07 -8.75 5.84
N THR A 532 -18.38 -7.72 5.35
CA THR A 532 -17.54 -7.79 4.14
C THR A 532 -16.09 -7.40 4.40
N GLN A 533 -15.76 -7.01 5.62
CA GLN A 533 -14.45 -6.50 6.01
C GLN A 533 -13.88 -7.34 7.15
N ASP A 534 -12.56 -7.56 7.14
CA ASP A 534 -11.87 -8.18 8.27
C ASP A 534 -12.01 -7.27 9.50
N THR A 535 -12.17 -7.86 10.69
CA THR A 535 -12.22 -7.12 11.96
C THR A 535 -11.14 -7.62 12.90
N SER A 536 -10.19 -6.76 13.24
CA SER A 536 -9.04 -7.09 14.07
C SER A 536 -9.11 -6.40 15.44
N LEU A 537 -8.78 -7.16 16.49
CA LEU A 537 -8.57 -6.65 17.85
C LEU A 537 -7.13 -6.93 18.28
N GLY A 538 -6.47 -5.91 18.79
CA GLY A 538 -5.16 -5.95 19.40
C GLY A 538 -5.27 -5.62 20.89
N LEU A 539 -4.64 -6.44 21.74
CA LEU A 539 -4.58 -6.24 23.18
C LEU A 539 -3.17 -6.57 23.68
N GLY A 540 -2.31 -5.54 23.77
CA GLY A 540 -0.89 -5.72 24.01
C GLY A 540 -0.23 -6.56 22.92
N ALA A 541 0.34 -7.71 23.29
CA ALA A 541 0.92 -8.66 22.34
C ALA A 541 -0.12 -9.59 21.69
N PHE A 542 -1.32 -9.72 22.26
CA PHE A 542 -2.39 -10.53 21.69
C PHE A 542 -3.02 -9.81 20.49
N ALA A 543 -3.30 -10.59 19.44
CA ALA A 543 -3.98 -10.13 18.25
C ALA A 543 -4.93 -11.20 17.75
N VAL A 544 -6.08 -10.79 17.25
CA VAL A 544 -7.00 -11.69 16.57
C VAL A 544 -7.77 -10.97 15.48
N THR A 545 -7.93 -11.64 14.33
CA THR A 545 -8.68 -11.14 13.18
C THR A 545 -9.85 -12.07 12.90
N ILE A 546 -11.06 -11.52 12.92
CA ILE A 546 -12.27 -12.16 12.44
C ILE A 546 -12.34 -11.92 10.92
N PRO A 547 -12.27 -12.97 10.09
CA PRO A 547 -12.25 -12.79 8.64
C PRO A 547 -13.54 -12.16 8.09
N ALA A 548 -13.43 -11.38 7.02
CA ALA A 548 -14.54 -10.89 6.22
C ALA A 548 -15.52 -12.03 5.88
N GLY A 549 -16.82 -11.74 5.92
CA GLY A 549 -17.88 -12.74 5.73
C GLY A 549 -18.29 -13.49 6.99
N SER A 550 -17.55 -13.36 8.10
CA SER A 550 -17.85 -14.09 9.34
C SER A 550 -18.96 -13.45 10.18
N PHE A 551 -19.14 -12.13 10.10
CA PHE A 551 -20.21 -11.45 10.81
C PHE A 551 -21.57 -11.69 10.17
N HIS A 552 -22.60 -11.81 11.00
CA HIS A 552 -24.00 -11.76 10.58
C HIS A 552 -24.63 -10.45 11.02
N LYS A 553 -25.37 -9.81 10.11
CA LYS A 553 -26.15 -8.60 10.43
C LYS A 553 -27.54 -8.99 10.92
N SER A 554 -27.86 -8.67 12.17
CA SER A 554 -29.16 -8.94 12.76
C SER A 554 -30.24 -7.97 12.24
N LYS A 555 -31.51 -8.28 12.50
CA LYS A 555 -32.65 -7.46 12.05
C LYS A 555 -32.62 -6.02 12.58
N ASN A 556 -31.96 -5.81 13.73
CA ASN A 556 -31.81 -4.49 14.34
C ASN A 556 -30.58 -3.72 13.82
N GLY A 557 -29.85 -4.31 12.85
CA GLY A 557 -28.66 -3.71 12.25
C GLY A 557 -27.36 -3.96 13.03
N ASN A 558 -27.38 -4.77 14.09
CA ASN A 558 -26.17 -5.17 14.82
C ASN A 558 -25.35 -6.15 13.98
N TYR A 559 -24.03 -6.13 14.15
CA TYR A 559 -23.13 -7.14 13.59
C TYR A 559 -22.70 -8.09 14.71
N GLU A 560 -22.94 -9.38 14.51
CA GLU A 560 -22.72 -10.41 15.51
C GLU A 560 -21.76 -11.48 14.95
N PHE A 561 -20.76 -11.86 15.75
CA PHE A 561 -19.88 -13.00 15.49
C PHE A 561 -19.83 -13.89 16.72
N LEU A 562 -19.95 -15.20 16.49
CA LEU A 562 -19.74 -16.23 17.50
C LEU A 562 -18.98 -17.37 16.82
N GLY A 563 -17.75 -17.62 17.25
CA GLY A 563 -16.91 -18.62 16.60
C GLY A 563 -15.59 -18.85 17.32
N ILE A 564 -14.73 -19.65 16.70
CA ILE A 564 -13.38 -19.92 17.19
C ILE A 564 -12.39 -19.46 16.12
N ILE A 565 -11.44 -18.60 16.50
CA ILE A 565 -10.35 -18.14 15.65
C ILE A 565 -9.04 -18.52 16.33
N ASN A 566 -8.19 -19.30 15.66
CA ASN A 566 -6.87 -19.73 16.18
C ASN A 566 -6.93 -20.35 17.59
N GLY A 567 -8.00 -21.11 17.88
CA GLY A 567 -8.22 -21.75 19.18
C GLY A 567 -8.85 -20.85 20.25
N VAL A 568 -9.04 -19.55 19.98
CA VAL A 568 -9.72 -18.61 20.87
C VAL A 568 -11.20 -18.57 20.53
N SER A 569 -12.05 -18.87 21.51
CA SER A 569 -13.50 -18.72 21.36
C SER A 569 -13.87 -17.25 21.52
N LEU A 570 -14.50 -16.67 20.51
CA LEU A 570 -14.84 -15.26 20.46
C LEU A 570 -16.35 -15.06 20.38
N LEU A 571 -16.84 -14.08 21.15
CA LEU A 571 -18.16 -13.48 21.00
C LEU A 571 -17.96 -12.00 20.71
N THR A 572 -18.46 -11.51 19.58
CA THR A 572 -18.33 -10.10 19.20
C THR A 572 -19.66 -9.51 18.78
N LEU A 573 -19.94 -8.31 19.29
CA LEU A 573 -21.11 -7.50 18.96
C LEU A 573 -20.65 -6.10 18.57
N ILE A 574 -21.11 -5.61 17.42
CA ILE A 574 -20.96 -4.21 17.01
C ILE A 574 -22.36 -3.64 16.78
N GLN A 575 -22.74 -2.66 17.59
CA GLN A 575 -24.07 -2.06 17.61
C GLN A 575 -24.03 -0.60 17.15
N PRO A 576 -24.80 -0.22 16.12
CA PRO A 576 -24.97 1.18 15.74
C PRO A 576 -25.63 2.00 16.88
N THR A 577 -25.17 3.23 17.05
CA THR A 577 -25.71 4.22 18.01
C THR A 577 -25.90 5.56 17.29
N PRO A 578 -26.65 6.53 17.87
CA PRO A 578 -26.79 7.86 17.27
C PRO A 578 -25.47 8.63 17.09
N ALA A 579 -24.41 8.29 17.84
CA ALA A 579 -23.13 9.00 17.84
C ALA A 579 -21.98 8.21 17.17
N GLY A 580 -22.26 7.02 16.63
CA GLY A 580 -21.23 6.10 16.13
C GLY A 580 -21.60 4.66 16.43
N TYR A 581 -20.69 3.89 17.01
CA TYR A 581 -20.86 2.48 17.31
C TYR A 581 -20.43 2.16 18.73
N GLN A 582 -21.12 1.20 19.33
CA GLN A 582 -20.66 0.49 20.51
C GLN A 582 -20.15 -0.87 20.07
N PHE A 583 -19.06 -1.36 20.66
CA PHE A 583 -18.58 -2.71 20.42
C PHE A 583 -18.32 -3.46 21.73
N TRP A 584 -18.34 -4.78 21.61
CA TRP A 584 -18.05 -5.74 22.67
C TRP A 584 -17.36 -6.94 22.06
N MET A 585 -16.25 -7.38 22.63
CA MET A 585 -15.53 -8.58 22.22
C MET A 585 -15.06 -9.34 23.46
N ASP A 586 -15.62 -10.53 23.66
CA ASP A 586 -15.18 -11.48 24.66
C ASP A 586 -14.33 -12.55 23.99
N GLY A 587 -13.22 -12.91 24.63
CA GLY A 587 -12.36 -14.01 24.21
C GLY A 587 -12.07 -14.99 25.33
N PHE A 588 -12.15 -16.28 25.02
CA PHE A 588 -11.88 -17.37 25.95
C PHE A 588 -10.87 -18.35 25.37
N GLY A 589 -10.04 -18.93 26.24
CA GLY A 589 -9.04 -19.92 25.84
C GLY A 589 -7.76 -19.29 25.30
N VAL A 590 -7.47 -18.05 25.68
CA VAL A 590 -6.22 -17.39 25.30
C VAL A 590 -5.09 -17.96 26.16
N GLY A 591 -3.96 -18.28 25.53
CA GLY A 591 -2.78 -18.76 26.23
C GLY A 591 -2.32 -17.75 27.29
N ARG A 592 -1.84 -18.25 28.45
CA ARG A 592 -1.50 -17.40 29.59
C ARG A 592 -0.55 -16.27 29.25
N THR A 593 0.40 -16.55 28.37
CA THR A 593 1.50 -15.65 27.99
C THR A 593 1.15 -14.74 26.82
N SER A 594 -0.01 -14.94 26.19
CA SER A 594 -0.44 -14.13 25.06
C SER A 594 -1.12 -12.83 25.49
N LEU A 595 -1.75 -12.80 26.68
CA LEU A 595 -2.35 -11.58 27.22
C LEU A 595 -1.34 -10.78 28.06
N PRO A 596 -1.51 -9.46 28.18
CA PRO A 596 -0.74 -8.63 29.10
C PRO A 596 -0.81 -9.15 30.55
N ASP A 597 0.34 -9.27 31.21
CA ASP A 597 0.43 -9.74 32.59
C ASP A 597 0.57 -8.55 33.56
N HIS A 598 -0.56 -8.10 34.12
CA HIS A 598 -0.66 -7.03 35.13
C HIS A 598 0.04 -5.70 34.79
N THR A 599 0.53 -5.52 33.57
CA THR A 599 1.13 -4.28 33.08
C THR A 599 0.03 -3.28 32.78
N ASN A 600 0.19 -2.05 33.25
CA ASN A 600 -0.71 -0.94 32.95
C ASN A 600 0.12 0.33 32.65
N PRO A 601 -0.24 1.13 31.63
CA PRO A 601 -1.35 0.91 30.70
C PRO A 601 -1.05 -0.17 29.63
N VAL A 602 -2.10 -0.69 28.99
CA VAL A 602 -2.02 -1.64 27.87
C VAL A 602 -2.49 -0.98 26.58
N SER A 603 -1.81 -1.24 25.46
CA SER A 603 -2.27 -0.79 24.14
C SER A 603 -3.43 -1.65 23.64
N VAL A 604 -4.49 -1.00 23.19
CA VAL A 604 -5.66 -1.62 22.56
C VAL A 604 -5.80 -1.03 21.16
N ALA A 605 -5.84 -1.89 20.15
CA ALA A 605 -6.08 -1.53 18.76
C ALA A 605 -7.37 -2.21 18.27
N PHE A 606 -8.19 -1.49 17.52
CA PHE A 606 -9.40 -2.06 16.92
C PHE A 606 -9.53 -1.55 15.49
N GLN A 607 -9.73 -2.46 14.54
CA GLN A 607 -9.77 -2.15 13.12
C GLN A 607 -10.84 -2.97 12.39
N ILE A 608 -11.55 -2.35 11.45
CA ILE A 608 -12.55 -2.97 10.56
C ILE A 608 -12.25 -2.52 9.13
N GLY A 609 -11.72 -3.44 8.32
CA GLY A 609 -11.11 -3.13 7.02
C GLY A 609 -10.04 -2.06 7.18
N SER A 610 -10.13 -1.01 6.37
CA SER A 610 -9.23 0.15 6.41
C SER A 610 -9.56 1.16 7.52
N ASN A 611 -10.49 0.88 8.45
CA ASN A 611 -10.90 1.84 9.48
C ASN A 611 -10.45 1.37 10.85
N GLY A 612 -9.56 2.09 11.52
CA GLY A 612 -9.02 1.62 12.78
C GLY A 612 -8.46 2.72 13.66
N SER A 613 -8.20 2.40 14.92
CA SER A 613 -7.47 3.27 15.84
C SER A 613 -6.86 2.44 16.96
N SER A 614 -5.83 2.99 17.60
CA SER A 614 -5.21 2.42 18.79
C SER A 614 -5.10 3.45 19.90
N THR A 615 -5.15 2.99 21.15
CA THR A 615 -4.98 3.84 22.34
C THR A 615 -4.47 3.01 23.52
N SER A 616 -4.01 3.67 24.57
CA SER A 616 -3.59 3.01 25.81
C SER A 616 -4.69 3.10 26.86
N VAL A 617 -5.05 1.96 27.47
CA VAL A 617 -6.06 1.87 28.53
C VAL A 617 -5.49 1.28 29.80
N SER A 618 -6.09 1.62 30.93
CA SER A 618 -5.90 0.85 32.15
C SER A 618 -6.76 -0.40 32.07
N VAL A 619 -6.14 -1.57 32.19
CA VAL A 619 -6.81 -2.86 32.28
C VAL A 619 -7.23 -3.11 33.72
N ASP A 620 -8.47 -3.55 33.89
CA ASP A 620 -8.94 -4.12 35.15
C ASP A 620 -8.61 -5.63 35.15
N TYR A 621 -7.85 -6.07 36.15
CA TYR A 621 -7.44 -7.46 36.29
C TYR A 621 -8.30 -8.10 37.36
N GLY A 622 -9.32 -8.84 36.92
CA GLY A 622 -10.25 -9.54 37.80
C GLY A 622 -9.84 -10.99 37.99
N THR A 623 -10.09 -11.54 39.18
CA THR A 623 -10.31 -12.98 39.31
C THR A 623 -11.79 -13.23 39.01
N SER A 624 -12.13 -14.18 38.15
CA SER A 624 -13.52 -14.62 38.05
C SER A 624 -14.03 -14.98 39.45
N PRO A 625 -15.24 -14.55 39.85
CA PRO A 625 -15.86 -15.04 41.07
C PRO A 625 -16.04 -16.57 41.07
#